data_AF-A0A356D866-F1
#
_entry.id   AF-A0A356D866-F1
#
_cell.length_a   1.000
_cell.length_b   1.000
_cell.length_c   1.000
_cell.angle_alpha   90.00
_cell.angle_beta   90.00
_cell.angle_gamma   90.00
#
_symmetry.space_group_name_H-M   'P 1'
#
loop_
_entity.id
_entity.type
_entity.pdbx_description
1 polymer ?
#
loop_
_entity_poly.entity_id
_entity_poly.type
_entity_poly.pdbx_seq_one_letter_code
_entity_poly.pdbx_strand_id
1 'polypeptide(L)'
;MKSLMNKTIKNRVKKGVFSSLLLTFSALSYAGVTCTPLGAWFPLPLLSIDMNTIPGNIPAGTTLGSGFSAISWNCNFSGSQADRTIWFYNQTPESTKAYLLSSGVRVYQSAYDTNEVEITALNTPRLMVGYWNTGNYSIALWHTFTIKRGAGPLKSFDTGNFTLGYHTDGVRNRIGDNYTIRLVGTLVNYCPTPIVTMSDEVVDFKELTTDQFENNKTVKENFNLTLTPVSTCEAALEVSVKFQSNKGVVNNKYLVFDNGLQMAITDRSLGQEIRFDQEYYKGVISQQKPGNYLYSAELSKENNSTIKQGPFSNTVNVLFSYR
;
A
#
# COMPACT_ATOMS: atom_id res chain seq x y z
N MET A 1 -72.02 35.16 -66.96
CA MET A 1 -73.19 35.39 -66.08
C MET A 1 -73.75 34.05 -65.63
N LYS A 2 -74.39 34.03 -64.46
CA LYS A 2 -75.34 33.02 -63.92
C LYS A 2 -76.18 32.35 -65.05
N SER A 3 -76.64 31.10 -64.99
CA SER A 3 -76.88 30.17 -63.87
C SER A 3 -76.70 28.70 -64.39
N LEU A 4 -77.08 27.59 -63.75
CA LEU A 4 -77.89 27.28 -62.55
C LEU A 4 -77.39 25.95 -61.93
N MET A 5 -77.87 25.59 -60.73
CA MET A 5 -77.65 24.28 -60.09
C MET A 5 -78.72 23.24 -60.48
N ASN A 6 -78.38 21.95 -60.39
CA ASN A 6 -79.29 21.02 -59.70
C ASN A 6 -78.53 19.95 -58.89
N LYS A 7 -79.09 19.57 -57.74
CA LYS A 7 -78.54 18.59 -56.77
C LYS A 7 -78.96 17.16 -57.14
N THR A 8 -78.21 16.16 -56.66
CA THR A 8 -78.76 15.10 -55.79
C THR A 8 -77.63 14.37 -55.05
N ILE A 9 -77.81 14.17 -53.75
CA ILE A 9 -76.90 13.44 -52.86
C ILE A 9 -77.33 11.97 -52.80
N LYS A 10 -76.39 11.02 -52.85
CA LYS A 10 -76.60 9.69 -52.21
C LYS A 10 -75.29 9.00 -51.85
N ASN A 11 -75.05 8.88 -50.54
CA ASN A 11 -74.02 8.02 -49.96
C ASN A 11 -74.23 6.55 -50.36
N ARG A 12 -73.15 5.82 -50.59
CA ARG A 12 -73.03 4.42 -50.12
C ARG A 12 -71.59 4.03 -49.87
N VAL A 13 -71.25 4.01 -48.58
CA VAL A 13 -70.05 3.41 -48.02
C VAL A 13 -69.91 1.97 -48.52
N LYS A 14 -68.77 1.63 -49.13
CA LYS A 14 -68.26 0.26 -49.16
C LYS A 14 -66.98 0.21 -48.36
N LYS A 15 -67.07 -0.37 -47.16
CA LYS A 15 -65.90 -0.81 -46.39
C LYS A 15 -65.12 -1.80 -47.25
N GLY A 16 -63.86 -1.49 -47.53
CA GLY A 16 -62.90 -2.37 -48.20
C GLY A 16 -61.59 -2.27 -47.44
N VAL A 17 -61.25 -3.30 -46.68
CA VAL A 17 -60.07 -3.35 -45.84
C VAL A 17 -58.81 -3.27 -46.71
N PHE A 18 -58.13 -2.13 -46.68
CA PHE A 18 -56.70 -2.07 -46.98
C PHE A 18 -55.99 -1.37 -45.81
N SER A 19 -55.64 -2.20 -44.85
CA SER A 19 -54.91 -1.85 -43.64
C SER A 19 -53.60 -1.14 -43.98
N SER A 20 -53.39 0.00 -43.32
CA SER A 20 -52.13 0.38 -42.68
C SER A 20 -50.84 -0.20 -43.30
N LEU A 21 -50.36 0.42 -44.38
CA LEU A 21 -48.92 0.49 -44.61
C LEU A 21 -48.34 1.62 -43.75
N LEU A 22 -48.48 1.49 -42.41
CA LEU A 22 -47.67 2.28 -41.50
C LEU A 22 -46.23 1.81 -41.71
N LEU A 23 -45.33 2.76 -41.98
CA LEU A 23 -43.90 2.53 -41.97
C LEU A 23 -43.48 2.20 -40.53
N THR A 24 -43.63 0.95 -40.13
CA THR A 24 -42.96 0.40 -38.95
C THR A 24 -41.47 0.30 -39.27
N PHE A 25 -40.79 1.45 -39.19
CA PHE A 25 -39.41 1.46 -38.74
C PHE A 25 -39.43 0.90 -37.33
N SER A 26 -39.35 -0.43 -37.23
CA SER A 26 -38.83 -1.08 -36.04
C SER A 26 -37.41 -0.56 -35.90
N ALA A 27 -37.23 0.49 -35.10
CA ALA A 27 -35.95 0.77 -34.50
C ALA A 27 -35.55 -0.53 -33.81
N LEU A 28 -34.61 -1.25 -34.41
CA LEU A 28 -34.05 -2.47 -33.83
C LEU A 28 -33.46 -2.04 -32.50
N SER A 29 -34.18 -2.32 -31.42
CA SER A 29 -33.82 -1.86 -30.08
C SER A 29 -32.49 -2.50 -29.76
N TYR A 30 -31.44 -1.69 -29.79
CA TYR A 30 -30.08 -2.15 -29.63
C TYR A 30 -29.97 -3.01 -28.37
N ALA A 31 -29.36 -4.20 -28.48
CA ALA A 31 -29.13 -5.13 -27.39
C ALA A 31 -27.63 -5.10 -27.03
N GLY A 32 -27.30 -4.53 -25.87
CA GLY A 32 -25.92 -4.30 -25.45
C GLY A 32 -25.83 -3.18 -24.42
N VAL A 33 -24.77 -2.38 -24.50
CA VAL A 33 -24.57 -1.19 -23.65
C VAL A 33 -24.31 0.05 -24.49
N THR A 34 -25.01 1.15 -24.17
CA THR A 34 -24.71 2.48 -24.70
C THR A 34 -24.38 3.42 -23.55
N CYS A 35 -23.24 4.12 -23.63
CA CYS A 35 -22.75 4.95 -22.53
C CYS A 35 -22.39 6.37 -22.96
N THR A 36 -22.45 7.29 -22.00
CA THR A 36 -21.98 8.68 -22.11
C THR A 36 -21.09 9.03 -20.90
N PRO A 37 -20.00 9.81 -21.08
CA PRO A 37 -19.12 10.16 -19.97
C PRO A 37 -19.78 11.00 -18.86
N LEU A 38 -19.49 10.67 -17.59
CA LEU A 38 -19.85 11.49 -16.43
C LEU A 38 -18.76 12.54 -16.17
N GLY A 39 -18.79 13.65 -16.92
CA GLY A 39 -17.94 14.82 -16.69
C GLY A 39 -16.68 14.90 -17.56
N ALA A 40 -15.66 15.61 -17.05
CA ALA A 40 -14.43 15.90 -17.79
C ALA A 40 -13.64 14.62 -18.10
N TRP A 41 -13.57 14.27 -19.38
CA TRP A 41 -12.99 13.03 -19.87
C TRP A 41 -11.46 13.12 -19.97
N PHE A 42 -10.76 12.53 -18.99
CA PHE A 42 -9.30 12.35 -19.02
C PHE A 42 -8.92 10.92 -18.62
N PRO A 43 -8.96 9.95 -19.56
CA PRO A 43 -8.38 8.62 -19.36
C PRO A 43 -6.85 8.73 -19.49
N LEU A 44 -6.23 9.36 -18.49
CA LEU A 44 -4.79 9.51 -18.30
C LEU A 44 -4.41 9.41 -16.80
N PRO A 45 -4.82 8.35 -16.06
CA PRO A 45 -4.33 8.16 -14.71
C PRO A 45 -2.80 8.01 -14.71
N LEU A 46 -2.16 8.86 -13.92
CA LEU A 46 -0.80 8.65 -13.44
C LEU A 46 -0.90 7.71 -12.23
N LEU A 47 -0.33 6.51 -12.36
CA LEU A 47 -0.23 5.54 -11.28
C LEU A 47 1.23 5.49 -10.83
N SER A 48 1.53 6.28 -9.80
CA SER A 48 2.77 6.18 -9.04
C SER A 48 2.63 5.07 -8.02
N ILE A 49 3.47 4.03 -8.11
CA ILE A 49 3.45 2.87 -7.22
C ILE A 49 4.86 2.72 -6.64
N ASP A 50 4.96 2.85 -5.32
CA ASP A 50 6.18 2.54 -4.61
C ASP A 50 6.35 1.02 -4.56
N MET A 51 7.43 0.54 -5.18
CA MET A 51 7.86 -0.85 -5.18
C MET A 51 8.70 -1.07 -3.94
N ASN A 52 8.03 -1.44 -2.86
CA ASN A 52 8.65 -1.61 -1.56
C ASN A 52 9.47 -2.90 -1.54
N THR A 53 10.76 -2.78 -1.24
CA THR A 53 11.70 -3.89 -1.28
C THR A 53 12.52 -3.99 0.00
N ILE A 54 12.62 -5.21 0.52
CA ILE A 54 13.63 -5.55 1.53
C ILE A 54 14.88 -6.01 0.75
N PRO A 55 16.06 -5.42 0.99
CA PRO A 55 17.31 -5.83 0.35
C PRO A 55 17.60 -7.32 0.57
N GLY A 56 17.82 -8.02 -0.55
CA GLY A 56 17.95 -9.47 -0.60
C GLY A 56 17.40 -10.02 -1.92
N ASN A 57 17.31 -11.35 -2.05
CA ASN A 57 16.72 -11.98 -3.22
C ASN A 57 15.19 -11.99 -3.11
N ILE A 58 14.51 -11.15 -3.90
CA ILE A 58 13.05 -11.06 -3.93
C ILE A 58 12.50 -12.14 -4.88
N PRO A 59 11.68 -13.10 -4.40
CA PRO A 59 11.12 -14.16 -5.24
C PRO A 59 10.26 -13.62 -6.39
N ALA A 60 10.32 -14.30 -7.54
CA ALA A 60 9.42 -13.99 -8.65
C ALA A 60 7.95 -14.22 -8.23
N GLY A 61 7.07 -13.30 -8.63
CA GLY A 61 5.65 -13.30 -8.24
C GLY A 61 5.33 -12.51 -6.97
N THR A 62 6.31 -12.11 -6.15
CA THR A 62 6.08 -11.23 -4.99
C THR A 62 5.44 -9.91 -5.44
N THR A 63 4.32 -9.51 -4.83
CA THR A 63 3.72 -8.19 -5.05
C THR A 63 4.64 -7.10 -4.50
N LEU A 64 5.01 -6.14 -5.36
CA LEU A 64 5.88 -5.02 -5.02
C LEU A 64 5.07 -3.77 -4.64
N GLY A 65 3.87 -3.62 -5.21
CA GLY A 65 2.94 -2.53 -4.93
C GLY A 65 1.71 -2.60 -5.84
N SER A 66 0.72 -1.77 -5.56
CA SER A 66 -0.50 -1.63 -6.37
C SER A 66 -0.97 -0.19 -6.49
N GLY A 67 -1.78 0.07 -7.52
CA GLY A 67 -2.43 1.37 -7.77
C GLY A 67 -3.81 1.17 -8.38
N PHE A 68 -4.67 2.19 -8.28
CA PHE A 68 -6.07 2.11 -8.67
C PHE A 68 -6.44 3.25 -9.62
N SER A 69 -7.31 2.96 -10.60
CA SER A 69 -7.99 3.98 -11.38
C SER A 69 -9.43 3.57 -11.70
N ALA A 70 -10.30 4.56 -11.89
CA ALA A 70 -11.67 4.34 -12.34
C ALA A 70 -12.13 5.37 -13.36
N ILE A 71 -13.04 4.95 -14.23
CA ILE A 71 -13.75 5.80 -15.20
C ILE A 71 -15.24 5.73 -14.88
N SER A 72 -15.96 6.87 -14.87
CA SER A 72 -17.40 6.89 -14.59
C SER A 72 -18.23 7.25 -15.82
N TRP A 73 -19.29 6.49 -16.09
CA TRP A 73 -20.19 6.61 -17.25
C TRP A 73 -21.67 6.52 -16.85
N ASN A 74 -22.54 7.21 -17.59
CA ASN A 74 -23.97 6.97 -17.60
C ASN A 74 -24.28 5.99 -18.73
N CYS A 75 -24.80 4.80 -18.41
CA CYS A 75 -25.02 3.73 -19.36
C CYS A 75 -26.46 3.22 -19.35
N ASN A 76 -27.01 2.97 -20.55
CA ASN A 76 -28.22 2.19 -20.75
C ASN A 76 -27.82 0.75 -21.12
N PHE A 77 -28.37 -0.21 -20.38
CA PHE A 77 -28.15 -1.65 -20.55
C PHE A 77 -29.42 -2.32 -21.06
N SER A 78 -29.29 -3.11 -22.12
CA SER A 78 -30.39 -3.78 -22.81
C SER A 78 -30.00 -5.20 -23.25
N GLY A 79 -30.97 -6.02 -23.67
CA GLY A 79 -30.69 -7.39 -24.12
C GLY A 79 -30.34 -8.37 -22.99
N SER A 80 -29.72 -9.48 -23.36
CA SER A 80 -29.32 -10.55 -22.44
C SER A 80 -28.14 -10.14 -21.56
N GLN A 81 -27.82 -10.96 -20.54
CA GLN A 81 -26.65 -10.70 -19.69
C GLN A 81 -25.36 -10.75 -20.49
N ALA A 82 -25.26 -11.66 -21.48
CA ALA A 82 -24.11 -11.75 -22.36
C ALA A 82 -23.91 -10.45 -23.13
N ASP A 83 -24.96 -9.97 -23.82
CA ASP A 83 -24.92 -8.74 -24.65
C ASP A 83 -24.46 -7.52 -23.84
N ARG A 84 -24.96 -7.39 -22.60
CA ARG A 84 -24.73 -6.22 -21.73
C ARG A 84 -23.55 -6.37 -20.75
N THR A 85 -22.73 -7.40 -20.91
CA THR A 85 -21.47 -7.56 -20.16
C THR A 85 -20.40 -6.66 -20.75
N ILE A 86 -19.79 -5.80 -19.94
CA ILE A 86 -18.67 -4.94 -20.33
C ILE A 86 -17.36 -5.72 -20.24
N TRP A 87 -16.61 -5.69 -21.33
CA TRP A 87 -15.27 -6.26 -21.48
C TRP A 87 -14.24 -5.15 -21.71
N PHE A 88 -13.02 -5.37 -21.23
CA PHE A 88 -11.86 -4.52 -21.55
C PHE A 88 -10.87 -5.30 -22.41
N TYR A 89 -10.53 -4.73 -23.56
CA TYR A 89 -9.63 -5.30 -24.55
C TYR A 89 -8.24 -4.69 -24.41
N ASN A 90 -7.31 -5.49 -23.88
CA ASN A 90 -5.92 -5.10 -23.67
C ASN A 90 -5.16 -4.91 -24.99
N GLN A 91 -4.43 -3.79 -25.08
CA GLN A 91 -3.62 -3.38 -26.23
C GLN A 91 -2.27 -2.76 -25.82
N THR A 92 -1.76 -3.11 -24.64
CA THR A 92 -0.42 -2.68 -24.16
C THR A 92 0.63 -2.84 -25.26
N PRO A 93 1.34 -1.77 -25.69
CA PRO A 93 2.32 -1.86 -26.75
C PRO A 93 3.47 -2.81 -26.39
N GLU A 94 3.97 -3.58 -27.37
CA GLU A 94 5.11 -4.49 -27.16
C GLU A 94 6.36 -3.77 -26.63
N SER A 95 6.58 -2.51 -27.01
CA SER A 95 7.63 -1.65 -26.44
C SER A 95 7.45 -1.40 -24.95
N THR A 96 6.22 -1.12 -24.50
CA THR A 96 5.88 -0.95 -23.07
C THR A 96 6.03 -2.27 -22.31
N LYS A 97 5.57 -3.40 -22.87
CA LYS A 97 5.77 -4.72 -22.28
C LYS A 97 7.26 -5.04 -22.11
N ALA A 98 8.05 -4.88 -23.17
CA ALA A 98 9.48 -5.13 -23.15
C ALA A 98 10.21 -4.24 -22.14
N TYR A 99 9.84 -2.96 -22.05
CA TYR A 99 10.41 -2.03 -21.07
C TYR A 99 10.12 -2.48 -19.62
N LEU A 100 8.86 -2.77 -19.29
CA LEU A 100 8.46 -3.26 -17.96
C LEU A 100 9.18 -4.56 -17.58
N LEU A 101 9.23 -5.53 -18.50
CA LEU A 101 9.95 -6.79 -18.31
C LEU A 101 11.46 -6.56 -18.12
N SER A 102 12.08 -5.60 -18.83
CA SER A 102 13.50 -5.24 -18.69
C SER A 102 13.84 -4.52 -17.37
N SER A 103 12.84 -3.93 -16.73
CA SER A 103 12.89 -3.35 -15.37
C SER A 103 12.63 -4.39 -14.28
N GLY A 104 12.49 -5.67 -14.64
CA GLY A 104 12.38 -6.77 -13.70
C GLY A 104 11.00 -6.94 -13.05
N VAL A 105 9.94 -6.47 -13.71
CA VAL A 105 8.55 -6.54 -13.22
C VAL A 105 7.59 -7.19 -14.22
N ARG A 106 6.48 -7.70 -13.70
CA ARG A 106 5.28 -8.11 -14.45
C ARG A 106 4.11 -7.30 -13.91
N VAL A 107 3.27 -6.77 -14.79
CA VAL A 107 2.15 -5.91 -14.40
C VAL A 107 0.84 -6.62 -14.70
N TYR A 108 -0.04 -6.60 -13.70
CA TYR A 108 -1.35 -7.23 -13.73
C TYR A 108 -2.44 -6.17 -13.61
N GLN A 109 -3.58 -6.43 -14.24
CA GLN A 109 -4.78 -5.61 -14.18
C GLN A 109 -5.95 -6.49 -13.76
N SER A 110 -6.75 -6.05 -12.80
CA SER A 110 -8.01 -6.69 -12.41
C SER A 110 -9.15 -5.67 -12.46
N ALA A 111 -10.37 -6.15 -12.61
CA ALA A 111 -11.57 -5.32 -12.50
C ALA A 111 -12.30 -5.67 -11.21
N TYR A 112 -12.54 -4.66 -10.35
CA TYR A 112 -13.11 -4.87 -9.01
C TYR A 112 -12.39 -5.96 -8.19
N ASP A 113 -11.07 -6.05 -8.32
CA ASP A 113 -10.22 -7.09 -7.73
C ASP A 113 -10.60 -8.54 -8.10
N THR A 114 -11.37 -8.71 -9.18
CA THR A 114 -11.71 -10.00 -9.79
C THR A 114 -11.03 -10.17 -11.15
N ASN A 115 -10.86 -11.43 -11.58
CA ASN A 115 -10.40 -11.81 -12.91
C ASN A 115 -9.09 -11.15 -13.36
N GLU A 116 -8.03 -11.26 -12.56
CA GLU A 116 -6.71 -10.68 -12.87
C GLU A 116 -6.14 -11.18 -14.21
N VAL A 117 -5.64 -10.26 -15.05
CA VAL A 117 -4.94 -10.54 -16.31
C VAL A 117 -3.57 -9.86 -16.33
N GLU A 118 -2.57 -10.49 -16.94
CA GLU A 118 -1.23 -9.92 -17.05
C GLU A 118 -1.10 -9.04 -18.31
N ILE A 119 -0.92 -7.73 -18.14
CA ILE A 119 -0.78 -6.78 -19.25
C ILE A 119 0.63 -6.75 -19.86
N THR A 120 1.62 -7.35 -19.17
CA THR A 120 2.97 -7.62 -19.68
C THR A 120 3.11 -8.94 -20.43
N ALA A 121 2.08 -9.79 -20.45
CA ALA A 121 2.13 -11.05 -21.19
C ALA A 121 2.12 -10.83 -22.72
N LEU A 122 2.71 -11.77 -23.47
CA LEU A 122 2.68 -11.75 -24.94
C LEU A 122 1.23 -11.66 -25.45
N ASN A 123 0.36 -12.53 -24.95
CA ASN A 123 -1.07 -12.56 -25.27
C ASN A 123 -1.90 -12.27 -24.01
N THR A 124 -2.24 -11.01 -23.77
CA THR A 124 -3.14 -10.62 -22.68
C THR A 124 -4.60 -10.89 -23.08
N PRO A 125 -5.36 -11.72 -22.34
CA PRO A 125 -6.77 -11.93 -22.63
C PRO A 125 -7.60 -10.66 -22.37
N ARG A 126 -8.83 -10.63 -22.90
CA ARG A 126 -9.81 -9.62 -22.52
C ARG A 126 -10.23 -9.82 -21.06
N LEU A 127 -10.38 -8.72 -20.34
CA LEU A 127 -10.81 -8.67 -18.94
C LEU A 127 -12.33 -8.49 -18.89
N MET A 128 -13.05 -9.29 -18.11
CA MET A 128 -14.47 -9.01 -17.83
C MET A 128 -14.53 -7.92 -16.77
N VAL A 129 -15.17 -6.78 -17.06
CA VAL A 129 -15.25 -5.64 -16.13
C VAL A 129 -16.49 -5.73 -15.25
N GLY A 130 -17.62 -6.18 -15.81
CA GLY A 130 -18.86 -6.37 -15.08
C GLY A 130 -20.09 -6.44 -15.98
N TYR A 131 -21.25 -6.66 -15.39
CA TYR A 131 -22.55 -6.58 -16.05
C TYR A 131 -23.57 -5.99 -15.08
N TRP A 132 -24.60 -5.35 -15.63
CA TRP A 132 -25.68 -4.74 -14.86
C TRP A 132 -27.03 -5.36 -15.27
N ASN A 133 -28.09 -5.08 -14.51
CA ASN A 133 -29.44 -5.37 -14.95
C ASN A 133 -29.84 -4.43 -16.10
N THR A 134 -30.92 -4.75 -16.82
CA THR A 134 -31.44 -3.86 -17.85
C THR A 134 -31.96 -2.56 -17.25
N GLY A 135 -31.67 -1.41 -17.87
CA GLY A 135 -32.05 -0.09 -17.37
C GLY A 135 -30.93 0.95 -17.51
N ASN A 136 -31.15 2.14 -16.94
CA ASN A 136 -30.16 3.23 -16.91
C ASN A 136 -29.42 3.23 -15.57
N TYR A 137 -28.09 3.26 -15.61
CA TYR A 137 -27.24 3.30 -14.43
C TYR A 137 -26.06 4.26 -14.62
N SER A 138 -25.74 5.03 -13.58
CA SER A 138 -24.42 5.63 -13.43
C SER A 138 -23.49 4.56 -12.87
N ILE A 139 -22.44 4.21 -13.61
CA ILE A 139 -21.46 3.19 -13.25
C ILE A 139 -20.08 3.81 -13.13
N ALA A 140 -19.24 3.25 -12.29
CA ALA A 140 -17.80 3.38 -12.39
C ALA A 140 -17.23 2.06 -12.95
N LEU A 141 -16.11 2.10 -13.67
CA LEU A 141 -15.37 0.94 -14.13
C LEU A 141 -14.00 0.97 -13.46
N TRP A 142 -13.81 0.08 -12.49
CA TRP A 142 -12.64 0.06 -11.61
C TRP A 142 -11.56 -0.85 -12.19
N HIS A 143 -10.32 -0.34 -12.24
CA HIS A 143 -9.13 -1.07 -12.66
C HIS A 143 -8.06 -0.97 -11.58
N THR A 144 -7.75 -2.11 -10.94
CA THR A 144 -6.63 -2.23 -10.01
C THR A 144 -5.42 -2.75 -10.79
N PHE A 145 -4.25 -2.13 -10.56
CA PHE A 145 -2.99 -2.51 -11.17
C PHE A 145 -2.05 -3.05 -10.09
N THR A 146 -1.51 -4.24 -10.30
CA THR A 146 -0.58 -4.87 -9.35
C THR A 146 0.76 -5.10 -10.03
N ILE A 147 1.82 -4.54 -9.47
CA ILE A 147 3.20 -4.81 -9.92
C ILE A 147 3.70 -6.03 -9.13
N LYS A 148 4.09 -7.09 -9.83
CA LYS A 148 4.72 -8.27 -9.24
C LYS A 148 6.15 -8.41 -9.75
N ARG A 149 7.01 -8.99 -8.92
CA ARG A 149 8.42 -9.27 -9.23
C ARG A 149 8.54 -10.19 -10.44
N GLY A 150 9.23 -9.72 -11.48
CA GLY A 150 9.58 -10.49 -12.68
C GLY A 150 10.96 -11.15 -12.59
N ALA A 151 11.53 -11.49 -13.75
CA ALA A 151 12.90 -12.00 -13.89
C ALA A 151 13.90 -10.86 -14.19
N GLY A 152 15.20 -11.08 -13.98
CA GLY A 152 16.24 -10.05 -14.23
C GLY A 152 16.34 -8.97 -13.13
N PRO A 153 17.17 -7.94 -13.31
CA PRO A 153 17.39 -6.90 -12.29
C PRO A 153 16.15 -6.02 -12.10
N LEU A 154 15.73 -5.80 -10.84
CA LEU A 154 14.63 -4.90 -10.50
C LEU A 154 15.10 -3.44 -10.53
N LYS A 155 14.34 -2.55 -11.17
CA LYS A 155 14.68 -1.13 -11.36
C LYS A 155 13.44 -0.25 -11.25
N SER A 156 13.61 1.00 -10.83
CA SER A 156 12.59 2.04 -11.04
C SER A 156 12.30 2.23 -12.54
N PHE A 157 11.07 2.61 -12.87
CA PHE A 157 10.64 2.82 -14.26
C PHE A 157 9.55 3.88 -14.39
N ASP A 158 9.43 4.46 -15.58
CA ASP A 158 8.34 5.35 -15.99
C ASP A 158 7.99 5.02 -17.44
N THR A 159 6.77 4.54 -17.68
CA THR A 159 6.35 4.12 -19.02
C THR A 159 6.11 5.29 -19.97
N GLY A 160 6.01 6.52 -19.46
CA GLY A 160 5.28 7.58 -20.13
C GLY A 160 3.81 7.22 -20.35
N ASN A 161 3.09 8.01 -21.15
CA ASN A 161 1.70 7.72 -21.50
C ASN A 161 1.64 6.64 -22.60
N PHE A 162 0.87 5.57 -22.38
CA PHE A 162 0.62 4.53 -23.39
C PHE A 162 -0.85 4.09 -23.40
N THR A 163 -1.35 3.65 -24.56
CA THR A 163 -2.70 3.07 -24.68
C THR A 163 -2.72 1.70 -24.02
N LEU A 164 -3.50 1.53 -22.96
CA LEU A 164 -3.70 0.24 -22.31
C LEU A 164 -4.72 -0.63 -23.07
N GLY A 165 -5.77 -0.01 -23.63
CA GLY A 165 -6.86 -0.74 -24.28
C GLY A 165 -8.12 0.08 -24.49
N TYR A 166 -9.26 -0.59 -24.62
CA TYR A 166 -10.59 0.03 -24.76
C TYR A 166 -11.68 -0.90 -24.22
N HIS A 167 -12.87 -0.36 -23.94
CA HIS A 167 -14.01 -1.15 -23.49
C HIS A 167 -14.94 -1.52 -24.66
N THR A 168 -15.59 -2.67 -24.56
CA THR A 168 -16.75 -3.05 -25.39
C THR A 168 -17.86 -3.62 -24.52
N ASP A 169 -19.05 -3.74 -25.08
CA ASP A 169 -20.06 -4.66 -24.56
C ASP A 169 -19.87 -6.09 -25.10
N GLY A 170 -20.83 -6.98 -24.82
CA GLY A 170 -20.78 -8.39 -25.18
C GLY A 170 -20.98 -8.66 -26.67
N VAL A 171 -21.71 -7.78 -27.37
CA VAL A 171 -21.83 -7.79 -28.83
C VAL A 171 -20.65 -7.09 -29.53
N ARG A 172 -19.62 -6.71 -28.77
CA ARG A 172 -18.35 -6.11 -29.21
C ARG A 172 -18.44 -4.67 -29.72
N ASN A 173 -19.52 -3.96 -29.46
CA ASN A 173 -19.56 -2.53 -29.79
C ASN A 173 -18.75 -1.74 -28.77
N ARG A 174 -18.00 -0.78 -29.30
CA ARG A 174 -17.02 0.00 -28.55
C ARG A 174 -17.72 0.98 -27.60
N ILE A 175 -17.28 1.00 -26.35
CA ILE A 175 -17.78 1.93 -25.33
C ILE A 175 -16.68 2.96 -25.06
N GLY A 176 -16.88 4.17 -25.59
CA GLY A 176 -15.95 5.29 -25.45
C GLY A 176 -14.61 5.10 -26.16
N ASP A 177 -13.67 5.98 -25.84
CA ASP A 177 -12.36 6.10 -26.50
C ASP A 177 -11.27 5.18 -25.90
N ASN A 178 -10.03 5.34 -26.36
CA ASN A 178 -8.90 4.56 -25.84
C ASN A 178 -8.63 4.93 -24.38
N TYR A 179 -8.42 3.92 -23.56
CA TYR A 179 -7.93 4.09 -22.20
C TYR A 179 -6.40 4.16 -22.22
N THR A 180 -5.85 5.32 -21.86
CA THR A 180 -4.41 5.59 -21.85
C THR A 180 -3.96 5.74 -20.41
N ILE A 181 -2.78 5.24 -20.03
CA ILE A 181 -2.28 5.35 -18.66
C ILE A 181 -0.79 5.70 -18.65
N ARG A 182 -0.28 6.13 -17.49
CA ARG A 182 1.16 6.19 -17.21
C ARG A 182 1.46 5.47 -15.91
N LEU A 183 2.35 4.47 -15.98
CA LEU A 183 2.81 3.70 -14.83
C LEU A 183 4.20 4.19 -14.42
N VAL A 184 4.34 4.60 -13.17
CA VAL A 184 5.62 4.97 -12.56
C VAL A 184 5.87 4.03 -11.39
N GLY A 185 6.90 3.19 -11.49
CA GLY A 185 7.35 2.32 -10.42
C GLY A 185 8.58 2.91 -9.75
N THR A 186 8.49 3.33 -8.48
CA THR A 186 9.63 3.82 -7.70
C THR A 186 10.21 2.69 -6.87
N LEU A 187 11.46 2.28 -7.08
CA LEU A 187 12.10 1.29 -6.23
C LEU A 187 12.47 1.91 -4.87
N VAL A 188 11.86 1.41 -3.79
CA VAL A 188 12.10 1.87 -2.41
C VAL A 188 12.72 0.74 -1.59
N ASN A 189 14.06 0.76 -1.48
CA ASN A 189 14.83 -0.20 -0.70
C ASN A 189 14.80 0.17 0.81
N TYR A 190 14.00 -0.54 1.60
CA TYR A 190 14.00 -0.41 3.06
C TYR A 190 15.08 -1.30 3.67
N CYS A 191 16.10 -0.71 4.27
CA CYS A 191 17.06 -1.49 5.05
C CYS A 191 16.36 -2.33 6.12
N PRO A 192 16.69 -3.63 6.28
CA PRO A 192 16.14 -4.43 7.35
C PRO A 192 16.55 -3.85 8.71
N THR A 193 15.67 -3.99 9.70
CA THR A 193 15.98 -3.60 11.09
C THR A 193 17.32 -4.21 11.53
N PRO A 194 18.30 -3.39 11.99
CA PRO A 194 19.55 -3.88 12.53
C PRO A 194 19.36 -4.92 13.65
N ILE A 195 20.27 -5.89 13.70
CA ILE A 195 20.31 -6.88 14.78
C ILE A 195 20.85 -6.18 16.02
N VAL A 196 20.06 -6.18 17.09
CA VAL A 196 20.45 -5.67 18.42
C VAL A 196 20.91 -6.85 19.26
N THR A 197 22.11 -6.75 19.85
CA THR A 197 22.59 -7.68 20.89
C THR A 197 23.03 -6.91 22.14
N MET A 198 23.01 -7.59 23.28
CA MET A 198 23.53 -7.10 24.57
C MET A 198 24.62 -8.04 25.04
N SER A 199 25.65 -7.53 25.73
CA SER A 199 26.83 -8.34 26.11
C SER A 199 26.50 -9.62 26.88
N ASP A 200 25.54 -9.55 27.81
CA ASP A 200 25.26 -10.61 28.79
C ASP A 200 23.75 -10.88 28.97
N GLU A 201 22.90 -10.33 28.08
CA GLU A 201 21.42 -10.31 28.10
C GLU A 201 20.74 -9.68 29.34
N VAL A 202 21.41 -9.69 30.50
CA VAL A 202 20.97 -9.21 31.80
C VAL A 202 22.10 -8.41 32.46
N VAL A 203 21.76 -7.41 33.26
CA VAL A 203 22.75 -6.76 34.15
C VAL A 203 22.70 -7.45 35.51
N ASP A 204 23.66 -8.32 35.79
CA ASP A 204 23.76 -9.04 37.07
C ASP A 204 24.72 -8.34 38.05
N PHE A 205 24.16 -7.85 39.16
CA PHE A 205 24.91 -7.26 40.27
C PHE A 205 25.42 -8.29 41.29
N LYS A 206 25.13 -9.58 41.09
CA LYS A 206 25.54 -10.71 41.93
C LYS A 206 25.02 -10.57 43.37
N GLU A 207 25.64 -11.27 44.31
CA GLU A 207 25.33 -11.15 45.74
C GLU A 207 25.80 -9.81 46.28
N LEU A 208 24.89 -9.12 46.98
CA LEU A 208 25.10 -7.78 47.54
C LEU A 208 24.85 -7.77 49.05
N THR A 209 25.53 -6.88 49.77
CA THR A 209 25.32 -6.63 51.21
C THR A 209 24.87 -5.19 51.45
N THR A 210 24.13 -4.95 52.54
CA THR A 210 23.62 -3.62 52.90
C THR A 210 24.73 -2.58 53.07
N ASP A 211 25.89 -3.00 53.59
CA ASP A 211 27.04 -2.15 53.89
C ASP A 211 27.70 -1.54 52.64
N GLN A 212 27.41 -2.10 51.45
CA GLN A 212 27.81 -1.54 50.15
C GLN A 212 27.01 -0.30 49.75
N PHE A 213 25.90 0.01 50.44
CA PHE A 213 25.01 1.14 50.13
C PHE A 213 24.92 2.19 51.25
N GLU A 214 25.51 1.92 52.42
CA GLU A 214 25.57 2.90 53.51
C GLU A 214 26.60 4.00 53.24
N ASN A 215 26.35 5.19 53.81
CA ASN A 215 27.14 6.41 53.58
C ASN A 215 27.18 6.86 52.10
N ASN A 216 26.04 6.76 51.40
CA ASN A 216 25.87 7.15 49.99
C ASN A 216 26.76 6.39 48.99
N LYS A 217 27.23 5.19 49.36
CA LYS A 217 27.93 4.30 48.42
C LYS A 217 26.96 3.74 47.37
N THR A 218 27.52 3.41 46.22
CA THR A 218 26.81 2.82 45.08
C THR A 218 27.54 1.59 44.57
N VAL A 219 26.81 0.69 43.91
CA VAL A 219 27.37 -0.48 43.21
C VAL A 219 27.05 -0.35 41.73
N LYS A 220 28.04 -0.61 40.87
CA LYS A 220 27.97 -0.27 39.45
C LYS A 220 28.38 -1.44 38.59
N GLU A 221 27.53 -1.79 37.64
CA GLU A 221 27.80 -2.80 36.62
C GLU A 221 27.74 -2.19 35.21
N ASN A 222 28.49 -2.80 34.30
CA ASN A 222 28.67 -2.30 32.93
C ASN A 222 27.99 -3.24 31.93
N PHE A 223 27.34 -2.68 30.93
CA PHE A 223 26.81 -3.44 29.79
C PHE A 223 27.07 -2.70 28.48
N ASN A 224 26.93 -3.39 27.36
CA ASN A 224 26.89 -2.77 26.04
C ASN A 224 25.64 -3.18 25.27
N LEU A 225 25.24 -2.35 24.31
CA LEU A 225 24.26 -2.69 23.28
C LEU A 225 24.95 -2.53 21.92
N THR A 226 25.05 -3.63 21.18
CA THR A 226 25.68 -3.67 19.86
C THR A 226 24.60 -3.74 18.78
N LEU A 227 24.72 -2.89 17.76
CA LEU A 227 23.79 -2.78 16.64
C LEU A 227 24.51 -3.08 15.34
N THR A 228 24.15 -4.21 14.72
CA THR A 228 24.76 -4.68 13.47
C THR A 228 23.74 -4.58 12.34
N PRO A 229 23.91 -3.67 11.37
CA PRO A 229 23.10 -3.65 10.16
C PRO A 229 23.17 -4.98 9.42
N VAL A 230 22.04 -5.45 8.91
CA VAL A 230 21.98 -6.71 8.15
C VAL A 230 22.77 -6.54 6.84
N SER A 231 23.49 -7.60 6.43
CA SER A 231 24.46 -7.60 5.31
C SER A 231 23.91 -7.21 3.94
N THR A 232 22.59 -7.04 3.79
CA THR A 232 21.95 -6.59 2.56
C THR A 232 21.69 -5.07 2.53
N CYS A 233 21.86 -4.35 3.66
CA CYS A 233 21.75 -2.90 3.73
C CYS A 233 23.12 -2.21 3.53
N GLU A 234 23.35 -1.60 2.37
CA GLU A 234 24.55 -0.75 2.15
C GLU A 234 24.35 0.70 2.63
N ALA A 235 23.11 1.12 2.89
CA ALA A 235 22.83 2.46 3.39
C ALA A 235 23.32 2.63 4.83
N ALA A 236 23.71 3.86 5.16
CA ALA A 236 24.09 4.25 6.51
C ALA A 236 22.82 4.69 7.26
N LEU A 237 22.58 4.15 8.45
CA LEU A 237 21.34 4.35 9.22
C LEU A 237 21.56 5.33 10.36
N GLU A 238 20.73 6.37 10.47
CA GLU A 238 20.67 7.24 11.65
C GLU A 238 20.00 6.48 12.80
N VAL A 239 20.64 6.42 13.97
CA VAL A 239 20.17 5.66 15.14
C VAL A 239 19.82 6.59 16.29
N SER A 240 18.65 6.36 16.88
CA SER A 240 18.27 6.91 18.19
C SER A 240 17.85 5.81 19.16
N VAL A 241 18.06 6.04 20.46
CA VAL A 241 17.78 5.08 21.53
C VAL A 241 16.94 5.72 22.63
N LYS A 242 15.96 4.98 23.13
CA LYS A 242 15.11 5.37 24.27
C LYS A 242 14.97 4.20 25.26
N PHE A 243 15.15 4.47 26.54
CA PHE A 243 14.93 3.50 27.61
C PHE A 243 13.54 3.74 28.23
N GLN A 244 12.75 2.68 28.44
CA GLN A 244 11.41 2.75 29.02
C GLN A 244 11.25 1.75 30.17
N SER A 245 10.59 2.16 31.26
CA SER A 245 10.32 1.30 32.41
C SER A 245 8.91 0.74 32.37
N ASN A 246 8.76 -0.56 32.63
CA ASN A 246 7.45 -1.20 32.79
C ASN A 246 6.83 -0.95 34.18
N LYS A 247 7.62 -0.57 35.19
CA LYS A 247 7.19 -0.32 36.59
C LYS A 247 7.14 1.17 36.98
N GLY A 248 7.32 2.08 36.02
CA GLY A 248 7.45 3.53 36.28
C GLY A 248 8.86 3.93 36.75
N VAL A 249 9.05 5.24 36.97
CA VAL A 249 10.34 5.86 37.35
C VAL A 249 10.14 7.11 38.20
N VAL A 250 11.12 7.42 39.04
CA VAL A 250 11.17 8.66 39.83
C VAL A 250 12.02 9.71 39.12
N ASN A 251 11.50 10.94 39.00
CA ASN A 251 12.14 12.08 38.34
C ASN A 251 12.63 11.78 36.90
N ASN A 252 11.95 10.87 36.21
CA ASN A 252 12.33 10.29 34.91
C ASN A 252 13.76 9.71 34.87
N LYS A 253 14.37 9.40 36.01
CA LYS A 253 15.79 8.98 36.11
C LYS A 253 15.96 7.65 36.85
N TYR A 254 15.28 7.49 37.99
CA TYR A 254 15.52 6.37 38.88
C TYR A 254 14.48 5.27 38.67
N LEU A 255 14.96 4.07 38.35
CA LEU A 255 14.18 2.85 38.37
C LEU A 255 14.19 2.30 39.80
N VAL A 256 13.04 2.32 40.48
CA VAL A 256 12.92 1.87 41.87
C VAL A 256 12.68 0.35 41.92
N PHE A 257 13.20 -0.29 42.97
CA PHE A 257 12.97 -1.70 43.27
C PHE A 257 12.20 -1.87 44.59
N ASP A 258 11.42 -2.94 44.68
CA ASP A 258 10.50 -3.21 45.80
C ASP A 258 11.21 -3.45 47.16
N ASN A 259 12.55 -3.53 47.15
CA ASN A 259 13.43 -3.73 48.29
C ASN A 259 14.12 -2.44 48.83
N GLY A 260 13.80 -1.25 48.32
CA GLY A 260 14.41 0.02 48.79
C GLY A 260 15.74 0.39 48.13
N LEU A 261 16.10 -0.28 47.04
CA LEU A 261 17.13 0.16 46.11
C LEU A 261 16.51 0.94 44.94
N GLN A 262 17.34 1.75 44.28
CA GLN A 262 17.02 2.40 43.02
C GLN A 262 18.23 2.36 42.07
N MET A 263 17.99 2.29 40.76
CA MET A 263 19.03 2.27 39.73
C MET A 263 18.94 3.50 38.83
N ALA A 264 20.08 4.09 38.51
CA ALA A 264 20.25 4.99 37.37
C ALA A 264 21.02 4.28 36.24
N ILE A 265 20.75 4.65 34.99
CA ILE A 265 21.52 4.19 33.83
C ILE A 265 22.31 5.39 33.29
N THR A 266 23.58 5.19 32.98
CA THR A 266 24.45 6.20 32.35
C THR A 266 24.95 5.68 31.01
N ASP A 267 24.78 6.49 29.98
CA ASP A 267 25.46 6.34 28.70
C ASP A 267 26.93 6.78 28.87
N ARG A 268 27.85 5.82 28.81
CA ARG A 268 29.29 6.06 28.90
C ARG A 268 29.89 6.51 27.56
N SER A 269 29.21 6.27 26.44
CA SER A 269 29.60 6.78 25.12
C SER A 269 29.34 8.28 24.98
N LEU A 270 28.29 8.81 25.64
CA LEU A 270 27.96 10.24 25.68
C LEU A 270 28.33 10.94 27.00
N GLY A 271 28.71 10.19 28.04
CA GLY A 271 28.98 10.74 29.38
C GLY A 271 27.74 11.29 30.08
N GLN A 272 26.54 10.78 29.75
CA GLN A 272 25.26 11.35 30.14
C GLN A 272 24.38 10.35 30.88
N GLU A 273 23.75 10.79 31.98
CA GLU A 273 22.69 10.02 32.65
C GLU A 273 21.45 9.90 31.76
N ILE A 274 20.95 8.69 31.57
CA ILE A 274 19.73 8.40 30.84
C ILE A 274 18.53 8.89 31.65
N ARG A 275 17.68 9.66 30.98
CA ARG A 275 16.31 9.91 31.36
C ARG A 275 15.42 8.93 30.61
N PHE A 276 14.58 8.24 31.35
CA PHE A 276 13.58 7.33 30.78
C PHE A 276 12.57 8.13 29.95
N ASP A 277 12.08 7.48 28.91
CA ASP A 277 11.21 8.02 27.85
C ASP A 277 11.81 9.17 27.01
N GLN A 278 13.03 9.63 27.30
CA GLN A 278 13.78 10.55 26.44
C GLN A 278 14.51 9.78 25.33
N GLU A 279 14.49 10.33 24.12
CA GLU A 279 15.22 9.82 22.96
C GLU A 279 16.63 10.43 22.88
N TYR A 280 17.63 9.60 22.58
CA TYR A 280 19.04 9.95 22.49
C TYR A 280 19.60 9.54 21.13
N TYR A 281 19.97 10.52 20.31
CA TYR A 281 20.66 10.28 19.04
C TYR A 281 22.05 9.67 19.28
N LYS A 282 22.41 8.68 18.45
CA LYS A 282 23.65 7.89 18.57
C LYS A 282 24.55 7.97 17.33
N GLY A 283 24.24 8.85 16.39
CA GLY A 283 24.97 8.93 15.13
C GLY A 283 24.54 7.88 14.11
N VAL A 284 25.41 7.65 13.15
CA VAL A 284 25.17 6.80 11.98
C VAL A 284 25.94 5.49 12.09
N ILE A 285 25.27 4.37 11.78
CA ILE A 285 25.86 3.02 11.69
C ILE A 285 25.86 2.52 10.23
N SER A 286 26.79 1.64 9.90
CA SER A 286 26.85 0.91 8.62
C SER A 286 27.45 -0.49 8.81
N GLN A 287 27.50 -1.32 7.77
CA GLN A 287 28.14 -2.64 7.86
C GLN A 287 29.61 -2.56 8.27
N GLN A 288 30.34 -1.56 7.78
CA GLN A 288 31.76 -1.33 8.10
C GLN A 288 31.94 -0.64 9.46
N LYS A 289 30.86 -0.08 10.03
CA LYS A 289 30.85 0.59 11.32
C LYS A 289 29.56 0.27 12.10
N PRO A 290 29.46 -0.94 12.69
CA PRO A 290 28.38 -1.29 13.61
C PRO A 290 28.30 -0.31 14.79
N GLY A 291 27.11 -0.14 15.35
CA GLY A 291 26.92 0.60 16.60
C GLY A 291 27.42 -0.23 17.78
N ASN A 292 28.19 0.38 18.68
CA ASN A 292 28.53 -0.21 19.98
C ASN A 292 28.36 0.88 21.03
N TYR A 293 27.31 0.74 21.85
CA TYR A 293 26.90 1.74 22.81
C TYR A 293 27.17 1.23 24.22
N LEU A 294 28.03 1.95 24.94
CA LEU A 294 28.52 1.54 26.25
C LEU A 294 27.65 2.18 27.33
N TYR A 295 27.05 1.36 28.19
CA TYR A 295 26.22 1.81 29.30
C TYR A 295 26.75 1.30 30.62
N SER A 296 26.30 1.89 31.71
CA SER A 296 26.47 1.36 33.06
C SER A 296 25.21 1.57 33.87
N ALA A 297 24.84 0.56 34.64
CA ALA A 297 23.77 0.63 35.62
C ALA A 297 24.38 0.82 37.02
N GLU A 298 23.83 1.75 37.79
CA GLU A 298 24.35 2.12 39.11
C GLU A 298 23.23 2.04 40.15
N LEU A 299 23.36 1.10 41.09
CA LEU A 299 22.47 0.90 42.23
C LEU A 299 22.85 1.83 43.37
N SER A 300 21.83 2.43 43.98
CA SER A 300 21.92 3.27 45.17
C SER A 300 20.76 2.96 46.12
N LYS A 301 20.92 3.30 47.40
CA LYS A 301 19.83 3.28 48.39
C LYS A 301 18.81 4.37 48.05
N GLU A 302 17.52 4.05 48.09
CA GLU A 302 16.47 5.05 47.98
C GLU A 302 16.46 5.95 49.23
N ASN A 303 16.26 7.26 49.03
CA ASN A 303 16.26 8.24 50.13
C ASN A 303 15.17 7.90 51.17
N ASN A 304 15.58 7.84 52.45
CA ASN A 304 14.72 7.47 53.58
C ASN A 304 14.12 6.05 53.53
N SER A 305 14.64 5.17 52.67
CA SER A 305 14.20 3.78 52.54
C SER A 305 15.13 2.83 53.30
N THR A 306 14.57 1.71 53.78
CA THR A 306 15.34 0.62 54.40
C THR A 306 15.49 -0.51 53.41
N ILE A 307 16.73 -0.95 53.16
CA ILE A 307 17.01 -2.04 52.24
C ILE A 307 16.48 -3.35 52.83
N LYS A 308 15.54 -3.99 52.14
CA LYS A 308 15.00 -5.30 52.51
C LYS A 308 15.89 -6.40 51.93
N GLN A 309 16.21 -7.41 52.73
CA GLN A 309 16.88 -8.61 52.25
C GLN A 309 15.94 -9.45 51.38
N GLY A 310 16.48 -10.03 50.31
CA GLY A 310 15.74 -10.87 49.36
C GLY A 310 16.11 -10.56 47.91
N PRO A 311 15.62 -11.36 46.95
CA PRO A 311 15.83 -11.11 45.54
C PRO A 311 15.11 -9.84 45.08
N PHE A 312 15.70 -9.12 44.14
CA PHE A 312 15.11 -7.96 43.47
C PHE A 312 15.39 -8.03 41.98
N SER A 313 14.45 -7.56 41.16
CA SER A 313 14.61 -7.47 39.71
C SER A 313 13.67 -6.43 39.12
N ASN A 314 14.02 -5.92 37.95
CA ASN A 314 13.19 -5.01 37.18
C ASN A 314 13.52 -5.17 35.68
N THR A 315 12.63 -4.71 34.80
CA THR A 315 12.75 -4.87 33.35
C THR A 315 12.65 -3.51 32.68
N VAL A 316 13.64 -3.21 31.85
CA VAL A 316 13.73 -1.97 31.06
C VAL A 316 13.66 -2.36 29.59
N ASN A 317 12.71 -1.77 28.86
CA ASN A 317 12.64 -1.93 27.42
C ASN A 317 13.59 -0.90 26.78
N VAL A 318 14.42 -1.34 25.83
CA VAL A 318 15.26 -0.43 25.04
C VAL A 318 14.73 -0.38 23.61
N LEU A 319 14.27 0.80 23.20
CA LEU A 319 13.71 1.04 21.88
C LEU A 319 14.76 1.72 21.01
N PHE A 320 14.93 1.20 19.80
CA PHE A 320 15.79 1.75 18.77
C PHE A 320 14.93 2.30 17.63
N SER A 321 15.19 3.55 17.24
CA SER A 321 14.58 4.20 16.08
C SER A 321 15.62 4.32 14.98
N TYR A 322 15.20 4.12 13.73
CA TYR A 322 16.06 4.11 12.55
C TYR A 322 15.51 5.07 11.48
N ARG A 323 16.41 5.75 10.77
CA ARG A 323 16.10 6.59 9.61
C ARG A 323 17.17 6.43 8.53
#